data_AF-A0A9X3GIU6-F1
#
_entry.id   AF-A0A9X3GIU6-F1
#
_cell.length_a   1.000
_cell.length_b   1.000
_cell.length_c   1.000
_cell.angle_alpha   90.00
_cell.angle_beta   90.00
_cell.angle_gamma   90.00
#
_symmetry.space_group_name_H-M   'P 1'
#
loop_
_entity.id
_entity.type
_entity.pdbx_description
1 polymer ?
#
loop_
_entity_poly.entity_id
_entity_poly.type
_entity_poly.pdbx_seq_one_letter_code
_entity_poly.pdbx_strand_id
1 'polypeptide(L)'
;MPQLQRHVFLRRDLRQRADYFANQELDTRALAATCANCHGTDGHAVAGSGSARLAGQSSAFIVEQMQAFRSGVRPATVMHQLAKGFSDAQIRDLAAYFAAQR
;
A
#
# COMPACT_ATOMS: atom_id res chain seq x y z
N MET A 1 14.00 -32.49 33.18
CA MET A 1 14.24 -31.21 32.48
C MET A 1 13.45 -31.12 31.15
N PRO A 2 12.15 -30.73 31.12
CA PRO A 2 11.53 -30.35 29.83
C PRO A 2 10.62 -29.09 29.82
N GLN A 3 10.36 -28.44 30.95
CA GLN A 3 9.36 -27.33 31.00
C GLN A 3 9.89 -25.96 30.52
N LEU A 4 11.21 -25.77 30.44
CA LEU A 4 11.79 -24.46 30.06
C LEU A 4 11.88 -24.21 28.55
N GLN A 5 11.83 -25.27 27.72
CA GLN A 5 12.01 -25.13 26.25
C GLN A 5 10.74 -24.64 25.53
N ARG A 6 9.55 -24.89 26.09
CA ARG A 6 8.27 -24.51 25.45
C ARG A 6 8.04 -22.99 25.44
N HIS A 7 8.44 -22.28 26.49
CA HIS A 7 8.29 -20.83 26.58
C HIS A 7 9.23 -20.05 25.64
N VAL A 8 10.41 -20.61 25.34
CA VAL A 8 11.37 -20.01 24.40
C VAL A 8 10.86 -20.09 22.96
N PHE A 9 10.16 -21.18 22.59
CA PHE A 9 9.58 -21.36 21.27
C PHE A 9 8.41 -20.39 20.98
N LEU A 10 7.47 -20.24 21.94
CA LEU A 10 6.37 -19.27 21.81
C LEU A 10 6.85 -17.82 21.68
N ARG A 11 7.93 -17.45 22.38
CA ARG A 11 8.51 -16.10 22.28
C ARG A 11 9.25 -15.85 20.95
N ARG A 12 9.79 -16.89 20.31
CA ARG A 12 10.40 -16.79 18.97
C ARG A 12 9.35 -16.58 17.88
N ASP A 13 8.25 -17.33 17.92
CA ASP A 13 7.15 -17.20 16.95
C ASP A 13 6.52 -15.80 16.99
N LEU A 14 6.27 -15.26 18.20
CA LEU A 14 5.76 -13.89 18.34
C LEU A 14 6.71 -12.82 17.77
N ARG A 15 8.04 -13.00 17.90
CA ARG A 15 9.02 -12.09 17.29
C ARG A 15 9.01 -12.20 15.77
N GLN A 16 9.01 -13.40 15.22
CA GLN A 16 8.98 -13.61 13.76
C GLN A 16 7.71 -13.02 13.12
N ARG A 17 6.57 -13.11 13.80
CA ARG A 17 5.32 -12.47 13.35
C ARG A 17 5.43 -10.95 13.39
N ALA A 18 5.99 -10.38 14.45
CA ALA A 18 6.23 -8.93 14.53
C ALA A 18 7.16 -8.44 13.41
N ASP A 19 8.25 -9.18 13.15
CA ASP A 19 9.20 -8.88 12.07
C ASP A 19 8.52 -8.94 10.69
N TYR A 20 7.64 -9.93 10.46
CA TYR A 20 6.85 -10.02 9.23
C TYR A 20 5.95 -8.80 9.01
N PHE A 21 5.21 -8.38 10.04
CA PHE A 21 4.36 -7.18 9.94
C PHE A 21 5.18 -5.90 9.73
N ALA A 22 6.33 -5.77 10.41
CA ALA A 22 7.22 -4.65 10.21
C ALA A 22 7.76 -4.59 8.77
N ASN A 23 8.17 -5.75 8.23
CA ASN A 23 8.62 -5.85 6.83
C ASN A 23 7.50 -5.50 5.85
N GLN A 24 6.26 -5.95 6.10
CA GLN A 24 5.11 -5.62 5.26
C GLN A 24 4.80 -4.11 5.25
N GLU A 25 4.99 -3.42 6.37
CA GLU A 25 4.83 -1.95 6.41
C GLU A 25 5.95 -1.23 5.67
N LEU A 26 7.19 -1.71 5.79
CA LEU A 26 8.32 -1.20 5.00
C LEU A 26 8.08 -1.39 3.49
N ASP A 27 7.58 -2.57 3.09
CA ASP A 27 7.21 -2.87 1.70
C ASP A 27 6.12 -1.92 1.21
N THR A 28 5.08 -1.68 2.02
CA THR A 28 3.99 -0.76 1.65
C THR A 28 4.51 0.65 1.42
N ARG A 29 5.39 1.15 2.30
CA ARG A 29 6.02 2.47 2.15
C ARG A 29 6.91 2.54 0.90
N ALA A 30 7.67 1.48 0.62
CA ALA A 30 8.50 1.40 -0.58
C ALA A 30 7.65 1.43 -1.86
N LEU A 31 6.54 0.70 -1.89
CA LEU A 31 5.58 0.75 -3.00
C LEU A 31 4.93 2.13 -3.13
N ALA A 32 4.52 2.75 -2.03
CA ALA A 32 3.92 4.09 -2.03
C ALA A 32 4.89 5.15 -2.57
N ALA A 33 6.18 5.02 -2.30
CA ALA A 33 7.21 5.91 -2.84
C ALA A 33 7.28 5.91 -4.38
N THR A 34 6.94 4.79 -5.03
CA THR A 34 6.89 4.74 -6.50
C THR A 34 5.78 5.61 -7.09
N CYS A 35 4.72 5.89 -6.32
CA CYS A 35 3.61 6.74 -6.74
C CYS A 35 3.98 8.22 -6.74
N ALA A 36 4.98 8.61 -5.94
CA ALA A 36 5.32 10.00 -5.68
C ALA A 36 5.81 10.75 -6.92
N ASN A 37 6.40 10.03 -7.88
CA ASN A 37 6.89 10.61 -9.14
C ASN A 37 5.78 11.31 -9.94
N CYS A 38 4.53 10.85 -9.82
CA CYS A 38 3.39 11.46 -10.50
C CYS A 38 2.41 12.10 -9.52
N HIS A 39 2.13 11.44 -8.40
CA HIS A 39 1.11 11.88 -7.44
C HIS A 39 1.67 12.78 -6.31
N GLY A 40 2.94 13.18 -6.41
CA GLY A 40 3.63 13.98 -5.40
C GLY A 40 3.99 13.17 -4.16
N THR A 41 4.93 13.71 -3.36
CA THR A 41 5.34 13.09 -2.09
C THR A 41 4.13 12.83 -1.21
N ASP A 42 4.02 11.62 -0.67
CA ASP A 42 2.91 11.19 0.18
C ASP A 42 1.51 11.37 -0.46
N GLY A 43 1.43 11.44 -1.79
CA GLY A 43 0.17 11.61 -2.52
C GLY A 43 -0.33 13.06 -2.60
N HIS A 44 0.51 14.04 -2.22
CA HIS A 44 0.24 15.47 -2.36
C HIS A 44 0.61 15.96 -3.76
N ALA A 45 -0.26 15.67 -4.72
CA ALA A 45 -0.05 16.04 -6.12
C ALA A 45 0.12 17.56 -6.27
N VAL A 46 1.10 17.98 -7.07
CA VAL A 46 1.35 19.39 -7.37
C VAL A 46 0.22 19.92 -8.26
N ALA A 47 -0.31 21.11 -7.92
CA ALA A 47 -1.36 21.75 -8.71
C ALA A 47 -0.90 21.95 -10.17
N GLY A 48 -1.74 21.57 -11.13
CA GLY A 48 -1.44 21.67 -12.55
C GLY A 48 -0.56 20.54 -13.12
N SER A 49 -0.13 19.56 -12.32
CA SER A 49 0.64 18.40 -12.80
C SER A 49 -0.16 17.43 -13.68
N GLY A 50 -1.49 17.55 -13.71
CA GLY A 50 -2.39 16.59 -14.36
C GLY A 50 -2.63 15.30 -13.55
N SER A 51 -1.90 15.11 -12.45
CA SER A 51 -2.09 13.99 -11.53
C SER A 51 -3.15 14.28 -10.48
N ALA A 52 -3.95 13.27 -10.15
CA ALA A 52 -4.92 13.36 -9.06
C ALA A 52 -4.23 13.27 -7.69
N ARG A 53 -4.75 14.01 -6.71
CA ARG A 53 -4.32 13.92 -5.30
C ARG A 53 -4.78 12.61 -4.69
N LEU A 54 -3.85 11.88 -4.04
CA LEU A 54 -4.14 10.62 -3.34
C LEU A 54 -4.26 10.81 -1.83
N ALA A 55 -3.47 11.73 -1.26
CA ALA A 55 -3.51 12.03 0.17
C ALA A 55 -4.94 12.37 0.61
N GLY A 56 -5.39 11.77 1.70
CA GLY A 56 -6.67 12.05 2.34
C GLY A 56 -7.90 11.57 1.57
N GLN A 57 -7.73 10.85 0.46
CA GLN A 57 -8.84 10.15 -0.19
C GLN A 57 -9.23 8.91 0.62
N SER A 58 -10.50 8.52 0.57
CA SER A 58 -10.92 7.32 1.30
C SER A 58 -10.25 6.07 0.71
N SER A 59 -9.89 5.12 1.57
CA SER A 59 -9.27 3.87 1.14
C SER A 59 -10.18 3.11 0.16
N ALA A 60 -11.48 3.09 0.43
CA ALA A 60 -12.48 2.49 -0.47
C ALA A 60 -12.46 3.13 -1.86
N PHE A 61 -12.38 4.47 -1.93
CA PHE A 61 -12.30 5.17 -3.21
C PHE A 61 -11.03 4.80 -3.97
N ILE A 62 -9.87 4.80 -3.31
CA ILE A 62 -8.60 4.45 -3.98
C ILE A 62 -8.64 3.00 -4.52
N VAL A 63 -9.17 2.05 -3.74
CA VAL A 63 -9.34 0.65 -4.17
C VAL A 63 -10.24 0.57 -5.41
N GLU A 64 -11.40 1.23 -5.37
CA GLU A 64 -12.35 1.25 -6.47
C GLU A 64 -11.71 1.81 -7.75
N GLN A 65 -10.97 2.92 -7.64
CA GLN A 65 -10.29 3.52 -8.78
C GLN A 65 -9.22 2.60 -9.37
N MET A 66 -8.43 1.94 -8.52
CA MET A 66 -7.42 0.98 -8.98
C MET A 66 -8.05 -0.22 -9.68
N GLN A 67 -9.17 -0.73 -9.17
CA GLN A 67 -9.91 -1.82 -9.83
C GLN A 67 -10.50 -1.37 -11.17
N ALA A 68 -11.08 -0.16 -11.24
CA ALA A 68 -11.64 0.41 -12.46
C ALA A 68 -10.56 0.64 -13.54
N PHE A 69 -9.35 1.04 -13.15
CA PHE A 69 -8.22 1.14 -14.06
C PHE A 69 -7.73 -0.23 -14.54
N ARG A 70 -7.67 -1.22 -13.64
CA ARG A 70 -7.24 -2.58 -13.99
C ARG A 70 -8.20 -3.25 -14.97
N SER A 71 -9.51 -3.10 -14.75
CA SER A 71 -10.56 -3.67 -15.61
C SER A 71 -10.75 -2.91 -16.93
N GLY A 72 -10.21 -1.69 -17.03
CA GLY A 72 -10.40 -0.82 -18.19
C GLY A 72 -11.73 -0.07 -18.20
N VAL A 73 -12.55 -0.20 -17.15
CA VAL A 73 -13.80 0.58 -17.00
C VAL A 73 -13.50 2.08 -16.94
N ARG A 74 -12.41 2.45 -16.27
CA ARG A 74 -11.94 3.84 -16.22
C ARG A 74 -10.79 4.06 -17.20
N PRO A 75 -10.93 4.96 -18.18
CA PRO A 75 -9.82 5.32 -19.06
C PRO A 75 -8.73 6.05 -18.27
N ALA A 76 -7.47 5.76 -18.62
CA ALA A 76 -6.31 6.38 -18.02
C ALA A 76 -5.16 6.47 -19.03
N THR A 77 -4.27 7.44 -18.86
CA THR A 77 -3.04 7.54 -19.64
C THR A 77 -2.09 6.39 -19.36
N VAL A 78 -1.75 6.16 -18.08
CA VAL A 78 -0.77 5.14 -17.66
C VAL A 78 -1.27 4.22 -16.55
N MET A 79 -2.22 4.70 -15.73
CA MET A 79 -2.67 3.96 -14.54
C MET A 79 -3.29 2.59 -14.85
N HIS A 80 -3.85 2.39 -16.04
CA HIS A 80 -4.39 1.09 -16.46
C HIS A 80 -3.31 0.01 -16.62
N GLN A 81 -2.07 0.39 -16.94
CA GLN A 81 -0.92 -0.54 -16.96
C GLN A 81 -0.36 -0.73 -15.55
N LEU A 82 -0.19 0.36 -14.80
CA LEU A 82 0.34 0.30 -13.43
C LEU A 82 -0.54 -0.53 -12.50
N ALA A 83 -1.87 -0.35 -12.58
CA ALA A 83 -2.82 -1.07 -11.72
C ALA A 83 -2.78 -2.59 -11.91
N LYS A 84 -2.32 -3.10 -13.06
CA LYS A 84 -2.16 -4.55 -13.30
C LYS A 84 -0.95 -5.15 -12.59
N GLY A 85 0.06 -4.34 -12.25
CA GLY A 85 1.29 -4.79 -11.61
C GLY A 85 1.18 -5.02 -10.09
N PHE A 86 0.12 -4.52 -9.46
CA PHE A 86 -0.10 -4.69 -8.02
C PHE A 86 -0.97 -5.91 -7.73
N SER A 87 -0.89 -6.50 -6.55
CA SER A 87 -1.90 -7.45 -6.05
C SER A 87 -3.05 -6.71 -5.37
N ASP A 88 -4.18 -7.39 -5.14
CA ASP A 88 -5.30 -6.79 -4.42
C ASP A 88 -4.94 -6.45 -2.96
N ALA A 89 -4.04 -7.23 -2.36
CA ALA A 89 -3.50 -6.92 -1.04
C ALA A 89 -2.68 -5.62 -1.06
N GLN A 90 -1.76 -5.49 -2.00
CA GLN A 90 -0.97 -4.27 -2.16
C GLN A 90 -1.83 -3.04 -2.48
N ILE A 91 -2.89 -3.19 -3.29
CA ILE A 91 -3.83 -2.09 -3.55
C ILE A 91 -4.52 -1.64 -2.24
N ARG A 92 -4.96 -2.59 -1.41
CA ARG A 92 -5.58 -2.26 -0.12
C ARG A 92 -4.59 -1.59 0.83
N ASP A 93 -3.36 -2.10 0.91
CA ASP A 93 -2.31 -1.55 1.78
C ASP A 93 -1.93 -0.12 1.34
N LEU A 94 -1.76 0.10 0.03
CA LEU A 94 -1.51 1.44 -0.53
C LEU A 94 -2.69 2.40 -0.32
N ALA A 95 -3.92 1.91 -0.50
CA ALA A 95 -5.12 2.70 -0.25
C ALA A 95 -5.26 3.10 1.22
N ALA A 96 -4.94 2.18 2.14
CA ALA A 96 -4.92 2.46 3.57
C ALA A 96 -3.81 3.44 3.94
N TYR A 97 -2.63 3.31 3.32
CA TYR A 97 -1.53 4.28 3.43
C TYR A 97 -2.05 5.67 3.06
N PHE A 98 -2.34 5.94 1.79
CA PHE A 98 -2.69 7.29 1.33
C PHE A 98 -3.92 7.92 2.00
N ALA A 99 -4.87 7.11 2.48
CA ALA A 99 -6.00 7.58 3.27
C ALA A 99 -5.60 8.16 4.64
N ALA A 100 -4.48 7.70 5.20
CA ALA A 100 -3.93 8.19 6.46
C ALA A 100 -3.12 9.50 6.28
N GLN A 101 -2.69 9.84 5.07
CA GLN A 101 -2.05 11.12 4.77
C GLN A 101 -3.09 12.24 4.72
N ARG A 102 -2.77 13.43 5.25
CA ARG A 102 -3.70 14.56 5.33
C ARG A 102 -3.20 15.73 4.50
#